data_AF-A0A559LCL0-F1
#
_entry.id   AF-A0A559LCL0-F1
#
_cell.length_a   1.000
_cell.length_b   1.000
_cell.length_c   1.000
_cell.angle_alpha   90.00
_cell.angle_beta   90.00
_cell.angle_gamma   90.00
#
_symmetry.space_group_name_H-M   'P 1'
#
loop_
_entity.id
_entity.type
_entity.pdbx_description
1 polymer ?
#
loop_
_entity_poly.entity_id
_entity_poly.type
_entity_poly.pdbx_seq_one_letter_code
_entity_poly.pdbx_strand_id
1 'polypeptide(L)'
;MWKDPSHVYTGTAHSLAVQNGLFVNGHEQDFARTHTSLSKEIRDIRAHLWLNCCLVFQATSLCDGLPYLSISESKPYQRKTRLEEIVDASFHYRIKCHDILIDATRAFGDIIDEQGEGSKSLLPLIRIFSEQVEIIPLPLRDDLCYLTRCCTRLAISAYYFFLQSHDFKRPGLITTFSIATEVLDAVSRLDAMQDFALYASNYYTRMALLAAFCILRLVRSQLKEHIDLRDAQQSLFKAISFVKRRSMQHGDLDERTAPESVQTGAIDASTYWNSTAAPVGDSFGSSNFPEVYMDWNFPLDLDYLG
;
A
#
# COMPACT_ATOMS: atom_id res chain seq x y z
N MET A 1 -16.11 5.91 4.42
CA MET A 1 -16.22 4.83 3.42
C MET A 1 -17.63 4.66 2.79
N TRP A 2 -18.59 5.59 2.95
CA TRP A 2 -20.01 5.28 2.63
C TRP A 2 -20.45 5.40 1.14
N LYS A 3 -19.52 5.51 0.17
CA LYS A 3 -19.85 5.62 -1.27
C LYS A 3 -18.80 5.11 -2.27
N ASP A 4 -17.71 4.46 -1.84
CA ASP A 4 -16.70 3.94 -2.81
C ASP A 4 -17.17 2.58 -3.37
N PRO A 5 -17.56 2.47 -4.65
CA PRO A 5 -18.03 1.22 -5.24
C PRO A 5 -16.88 0.31 -5.67
N SER A 6 -15.61 0.69 -5.46
CA SER A 6 -14.44 -0.02 -5.97
C SER A 6 -14.46 -1.50 -5.59
N HIS A 7 -14.72 -1.85 -4.32
CA HIS A 7 -14.83 -3.26 -3.90
C HIS A 7 -15.93 -4.04 -4.60
N VAL A 8 -17.09 -3.41 -4.80
CA VAL A 8 -18.21 -4.03 -5.49
C VAL A 8 -17.83 -4.31 -6.94
N TYR A 9 -17.22 -3.34 -7.62
CA TYR A 9 -16.83 -3.49 -9.02
C TYR A 9 -15.68 -4.48 -9.21
N THR A 10 -14.66 -4.44 -8.37
CA THR A 10 -13.51 -5.34 -8.48
C THR A 10 -13.90 -6.76 -8.09
N GLY A 11 -14.73 -6.93 -7.06
CA GLY A 11 -15.33 -8.22 -6.69
C GLY A 11 -16.22 -8.78 -7.80
N THR A 12 -17.09 -7.95 -8.39
CA THR A 12 -17.95 -8.35 -9.51
C THR A 12 -17.12 -8.74 -10.73
N ALA A 13 -16.11 -7.96 -11.09
CA ALA A 13 -15.22 -8.25 -12.21
C ALA A 13 -14.47 -9.58 -12.01
N HIS A 14 -13.95 -9.81 -10.80
CA HIS A 14 -13.31 -11.08 -10.45
C HIS A 14 -14.30 -12.26 -10.52
N SER A 15 -15.49 -12.14 -9.93
CA SER A 15 -16.52 -13.18 -10.00
C SER A 15 -16.99 -13.47 -11.42
N LEU A 16 -17.15 -12.46 -12.28
CA LEU A 16 -17.45 -12.64 -13.70
C LEU A 16 -16.32 -13.36 -14.42
N ALA A 17 -15.06 -13.00 -14.14
CA ALA A 17 -13.90 -13.69 -14.71
C ALA A 17 -13.87 -15.19 -14.33
N VAL A 18 -14.25 -15.51 -13.09
CA VAL A 18 -14.41 -16.89 -12.62
C VAL A 18 -15.56 -17.60 -13.34
N GLN A 19 -16.74 -16.98 -13.42
CA GLN A 19 -17.90 -17.56 -14.13
C GLN A 19 -17.61 -17.83 -15.61
N ASN A 20 -16.79 -17.00 -16.25
CA ASN A 20 -16.35 -17.19 -17.63
C ASN A 20 -15.16 -18.15 -17.77
N GLY A 21 -14.68 -18.75 -16.67
CA GLY A 21 -13.58 -19.71 -16.69
C GLY A 21 -12.25 -19.11 -17.16
N LEU A 22 -12.01 -17.82 -16.92
CA LEU A 22 -10.77 -17.16 -17.37
C LEU A 22 -9.53 -17.70 -16.64
N PHE A 23 -9.69 -18.23 -15.44
CA PHE A 23 -8.65 -18.90 -14.65
C PHE A 23 -8.28 -20.30 -15.19
N VAL A 24 -9.16 -20.92 -16.00
CA VAL A 24 -8.95 -22.28 -16.50
C VAL A 24 -8.07 -22.23 -17.74
N ASN A 25 -6.90 -22.86 -17.63
CA ASN A 25 -6.00 -23.03 -18.76
C ASN A 25 -6.53 -24.09 -19.75
N GLY A 26 -7.22 -23.62 -20.79
CA GLY A 26 -7.27 -24.33 -22.07
C GLY A 26 -8.40 -25.35 -22.27
N HIS A 27 -9.42 -25.41 -21.41
CA HIS A 27 -10.61 -26.19 -21.70
C HIS A 27 -11.86 -25.50 -21.17
N GLU A 28 -12.61 -24.82 -22.06
CA GLU A 28 -14.04 -24.57 -21.82
C GLU A 28 -14.87 -25.87 -21.99
N GLN A 29 -14.25 -27.05 -21.82
CA GLN A 29 -14.85 -28.34 -22.15
C GLN A 29 -15.73 -28.93 -21.05
N ASP A 30 -15.95 -28.23 -19.93
CA ASP A 30 -16.89 -28.75 -18.94
C ASP A 30 -18.34 -28.78 -19.50
N PHE A 31 -18.64 -28.08 -20.61
CA PHE A 31 -19.99 -28.05 -21.20
C PHE A 31 -20.10 -28.13 -22.74
N ALA A 32 -19.01 -28.02 -23.51
CA ALA A 32 -19.06 -28.03 -25.00
C ALA A 32 -18.83 -29.43 -25.60
N ARG A 33 -19.72 -29.87 -26.50
CA ARG A 33 -19.65 -31.21 -27.16
C ARG A 33 -18.66 -31.30 -28.33
N THR A 34 -18.05 -30.19 -28.76
CA THR A 34 -17.15 -30.12 -29.90
C THR A 34 -15.77 -29.61 -29.49
N HIS A 35 -14.72 -30.33 -29.93
CA HIS A 35 -13.33 -30.06 -29.57
C HIS A 35 -12.77 -28.86 -30.36
N THR A 36 -13.06 -27.65 -29.90
CA THR A 36 -12.51 -26.42 -30.51
C THR A 36 -11.34 -25.94 -29.65
N SER A 37 -10.11 -26.04 -30.15
CA SER A 37 -8.94 -25.46 -29.48
C SER A 37 -8.97 -23.94 -29.68
N LEU A 38 -8.87 -23.18 -28.59
CA LEU A 38 -8.69 -21.74 -28.66
C LEU A 38 -7.33 -21.41 -29.31
N SER A 39 -7.30 -20.35 -30.13
CA SER A 39 -6.03 -19.82 -30.65
C SER A 39 -5.12 -19.38 -29.49
N LYS A 40 -3.80 -19.39 -29.73
CA LYS A 40 -2.82 -18.93 -28.73
C LYS A 40 -3.14 -17.49 -28.28
N GLU A 41 -3.44 -16.61 -29.23
CA GLU A 41 -3.78 -15.20 -28.98
C GLU A 41 -4.98 -15.04 -28.03
N ILE A 42 -6.08 -15.76 -28.27
CA ILE A 42 -7.26 -15.69 -27.40
C ILE A 42 -6.94 -16.20 -25.99
N ARG A 43 -6.13 -17.26 -25.89
CA ARG A 43 -5.69 -17.78 -24.58
C ARG A 43 -4.84 -16.77 -23.82
N ASP A 44 -3.92 -16.10 -24.51
CA ASP A 44 -3.03 -15.12 -23.89
C ASP A 44 -3.83 -13.88 -23.44
N ILE A 45 -4.81 -13.42 -24.22
CA ILE A 45 -5.73 -12.33 -23.83
C ILE A 45 -6.54 -12.70 -22.59
N ARG A 46 -7.10 -13.92 -22.55
CA ARG A 46 -7.87 -14.40 -21.39
C ARG A 46 -7.02 -14.46 -20.12
N ALA A 47 -5.78 -14.96 -20.24
CA ALA A 47 -4.84 -14.99 -19.12
C ALA A 47 -4.48 -13.58 -18.63
N HIS A 48 -4.19 -12.64 -19.54
CA HIS A 48 -3.96 -11.23 -19.18
C HIS A 48 -5.15 -10.62 -18.46
N LEU A 49 -6.37 -10.85 -18.97
CA LEU A 49 -7.59 -10.31 -18.36
C LEU A 49 -7.81 -10.89 -16.96
N TRP A 50 -7.66 -12.20 -16.78
CA TRP A 50 -7.71 -12.86 -15.47
C TRP A 50 -6.74 -12.22 -14.47
N LEU A 51 -5.47 -12.08 -14.87
CA LEU A 51 -4.43 -11.53 -14.01
C LEU A 51 -4.68 -10.06 -13.66
N ASN A 52 -5.22 -9.26 -14.58
CA ASN A 52 -5.62 -7.89 -14.28
C ASN A 52 -6.78 -7.85 -13.28
N CYS A 53 -7.79 -8.70 -13.44
CA CYS A 53 -8.88 -8.80 -12.47
C CYS A 53 -8.36 -9.19 -11.08
N CYS A 54 -7.46 -10.17 -10.99
CA CYS A 54 -6.81 -10.54 -9.73
C CYS A 54 -6.03 -9.36 -9.13
N LEU A 55 -5.14 -8.73 -9.90
CA LEU A 55 -4.28 -7.65 -9.41
C LEU A 55 -5.11 -6.47 -8.89
N VAL A 56 -6.14 -6.04 -9.62
CA VAL A 56 -6.97 -4.89 -9.22
C VAL A 56 -7.80 -5.22 -7.98
N PHE A 57 -8.38 -6.43 -7.91
CA PHE A 57 -9.12 -6.86 -6.73
C PHE A 57 -8.21 -6.97 -5.50
N GLN A 58 -7.04 -7.61 -5.63
CA GLN A 58 -6.00 -7.68 -4.61
C GLN A 58 -5.58 -6.28 -4.12
N ALA A 59 -5.22 -5.38 -5.03
CA ALA A 59 -4.78 -4.03 -4.71
C ALA A 59 -5.86 -3.24 -3.95
N THR A 60 -7.14 -3.45 -4.27
CA THR A 60 -8.27 -2.82 -3.58
C THR A 60 -8.46 -3.41 -2.18
N SER A 61 -8.40 -4.74 -2.02
CA SER A 61 -8.52 -5.40 -0.70
C SER A 61 -7.38 -5.02 0.26
N LEU A 62 -6.14 -4.98 -0.23
CA LEU A 62 -4.96 -4.60 0.56
C LEU A 62 -5.05 -3.21 1.17
N CYS A 63 -5.71 -2.26 0.49
CA CYS A 63 -5.85 -0.89 0.97
C CYS A 63 -6.68 -0.79 2.26
N ASP A 64 -7.64 -1.70 2.43
CA ASP A 64 -8.58 -1.70 3.55
C ASP A 64 -8.28 -2.87 4.52
N GLY A 65 -7.05 -3.40 4.51
CA GLY A 65 -6.61 -4.44 5.46
C GLY A 65 -7.31 -5.78 5.30
N LEU A 66 -8.09 -5.99 4.24
CA LEU A 66 -8.84 -7.20 4.03
C LEU A 66 -7.93 -8.28 3.42
N PRO A 67 -7.86 -9.50 4.01
CA PRO A 67 -7.11 -10.59 3.41
C PRO A 67 -7.75 -10.96 2.08
N TYR A 68 -6.96 -10.91 1.00
CA TYR A 68 -7.40 -11.39 -0.31
C TYR A 68 -7.74 -12.89 -0.22
N LEU A 69 -8.98 -13.26 -0.52
CA LEU A 69 -9.39 -14.65 -0.67
C LEU A 69 -9.32 -15.02 -2.16
N SER A 70 -8.15 -15.49 -2.60
CA SER A 70 -8.06 -16.10 -3.94
C SER A 70 -8.77 -17.43 -3.95
N ILE A 71 -9.40 -17.75 -5.08
CA ILE A 71 -9.64 -19.15 -5.41
C ILE A 71 -8.25 -19.81 -5.47
N SER A 72 -8.08 -20.87 -4.67
CA SER A 72 -6.88 -21.70 -4.66
C SER A 72 -6.70 -22.32 -6.04
N GLU A 73 -5.74 -21.82 -6.82
CA GLU A 73 -5.42 -22.40 -8.11
C GLU A 73 -4.69 -23.72 -7.86
N SER A 74 -5.30 -24.82 -8.29
CA SER A 74 -4.87 -26.20 -8.01
C SER A 74 -3.47 -26.58 -8.55
N LYS A 75 -2.77 -25.68 -9.26
CA LYS A 75 -1.44 -25.93 -9.87
C LYS A 75 -0.53 -24.68 -9.94
N PRO A 76 0.12 -24.27 -8.84
CA PRO A 76 0.94 -23.04 -8.78
C PRO A 76 2.15 -23.04 -9.73
N TYR A 77 2.74 -24.20 -10.02
CA TYR A 77 3.91 -24.33 -10.90
C TYR A 77 3.60 -23.96 -12.37
N GLN A 78 2.39 -24.31 -12.86
CA GLN A 78 1.98 -24.01 -14.23
C GLN A 78 1.66 -22.53 -14.45
N ARG A 79 1.26 -21.82 -13.38
CA ARG A 79 1.09 -20.35 -13.38
C ARG A 79 2.44 -19.67 -13.59
N LYS A 80 3.47 -20.04 -12.82
CA LYS A 80 4.77 -19.35 -12.80
C LYS A 80 5.49 -19.34 -14.16
N THR A 81 5.60 -20.49 -14.83
CA THR A 81 6.28 -20.60 -16.13
C THR A 81 5.55 -19.84 -17.23
N ARG A 82 4.21 -19.82 -17.22
CA ARG A 82 3.43 -19.07 -18.22
C ARG A 82 3.30 -17.59 -17.94
N LEU A 83 3.33 -17.17 -16.67
CA LEU A 83 3.32 -15.76 -16.30
C LEU A 83 4.49 -15.04 -17.00
N GLU A 84 5.67 -15.65 -16.96
CA GLU A 84 6.89 -15.14 -17.60
C GLU A 84 6.84 -15.15 -19.13
N GLU A 85 6.01 -16.00 -19.75
CA GLU A 85 5.86 -16.08 -21.21
C GLU A 85 4.76 -15.16 -21.76
N ILE A 86 3.72 -14.89 -20.96
CA ILE A 86 2.50 -14.22 -21.40
C ILE A 86 2.58 -12.72 -21.13
N VAL A 87 3.01 -12.31 -19.94
CA VAL A 87 2.93 -10.90 -19.52
C VAL A 87 4.28 -10.19 -19.65
N ASP A 88 4.23 -8.87 -19.83
CA ASP A 88 5.44 -8.05 -19.82
C ASP A 88 6.14 -8.08 -18.44
N ALA A 89 7.44 -7.81 -18.45
CA ALA A 89 8.28 -7.88 -17.25
C ALA A 89 7.78 -6.95 -16.12
N SER A 90 7.21 -5.79 -16.47
CA SER A 90 6.74 -4.80 -15.51
C SER A 90 5.44 -5.23 -14.85
N PHE A 91 4.49 -5.74 -15.62
CA PHE A 91 3.26 -6.32 -15.08
C PHE A 91 3.55 -7.54 -14.20
N HIS A 92 4.43 -8.43 -14.66
CA HIS A 92 4.89 -9.57 -13.88
C HIS A 92 5.51 -9.16 -12.53
N TYR A 93 6.36 -8.13 -12.55
CA TYR A 93 6.98 -7.59 -11.34
C TYR A 93 5.93 -7.11 -10.34
N ARG A 94 4.93 -6.34 -10.79
CA ARG A 94 3.86 -5.85 -9.91
C ARG A 94 3.07 -6.99 -9.29
N ILE A 95 2.72 -8.03 -10.05
CA ILE A 95 2.04 -9.22 -9.49
C ILE A 95 2.87 -9.84 -8.37
N LYS A 96 4.18 -10.06 -8.59
CA LYS A 96 5.05 -10.64 -7.56
C LYS A 96 5.12 -9.79 -6.29
N CYS A 97 5.19 -8.46 -6.42
CA CYS A 97 5.18 -7.56 -5.27
C CYS A 97 3.86 -7.64 -4.48
N HIS A 98 2.72 -7.71 -5.18
CA HIS A 98 1.42 -7.87 -4.54
C HIS A 98 1.26 -9.24 -3.89
N ASP A 99 1.71 -10.33 -4.52
CA ASP A 99 1.66 -11.68 -3.94
C ASP A 99 2.46 -11.74 -2.63
N ILE A 100 3.68 -11.20 -2.60
CA ILE A 100 4.48 -11.09 -1.36
C ILE A 100 3.73 -10.28 -0.30
N LEU A 101 3.16 -9.13 -0.66
CA LEU A 101 2.47 -8.27 0.28
C LEU A 101 1.25 -8.97 0.90
N ILE A 102 0.50 -9.71 0.10
CA ILE A 102 -0.65 -10.48 0.56
C ILE A 102 -0.21 -11.56 1.56
N ASP A 103 0.83 -12.32 1.22
CA ASP A 103 1.35 -13.37 2.09
C ASP A 103 1.89 -12.78 3.41
N ALA A 104 2.54 -11.61 3.34
CA ALA A 104 3.00 -10.86 4.49
C ALA A 104 1.82 -10.40 5.37
N THR A 105 0.82 -9.74 4.79
CA THR A 105 -0.37 -9.26 5.53
C THR A 105 -1.11 -10.39 6.22
N ARG A 106 -1.25 -11.56 5.59
CA ARG A 106 -1.85 -12.75 6.24
C ARG A 106 -1.02 -13.23 7.41
N ALA A 107 0.28 -13.46 7.19
CA ALA A 107 1.19 -13.95 8.22
C ALA A 107 1.30 -13.00 9.43
N PHE A 108 1.26 -11.69 9.18
CA PHE A 108 1.25 -10.69 10.24
C PHE A 108 -0.09 -10.62 10.97
N GLY A 109 -1.22 -10.73 10.25
CA GLY A 109 -2.56 -10.77 10.84
C GLY A 109 -2.70 -11.90 11.85
N ASP A 110 -2.33 -13.12 11.45
CA ASP A 110 -2.38 -14.30 12.33
C ASP A 110 -1.59 -14.09 13.64
N ILE A 111 -0.43 -13.42 13.56
CA ILE A 111 0.43 -13.16 14.72
C ILE A 111 -0.07 -12.03 15.61
N ILE A 112 -0.66 -10.99 15.03
CA ILE A 112 -1.18 -9.84 15.79
C ILE A 112 -2.45 -10.23 16.55
N ASP A 113 -3.27 -11.11 15.97
CA ASP A 113 -4.48 -11.63 16.62
C ASP A 113 -4.16 -12.63 17.74
N GLU A 114 -3.01 -13.31 17.68
CA GLU A 114 -2.51 -14.18 18.75
C GLU A 114 -2.05 -13.37 19.97
N GLN A 115 -2.94 -13.22 20.96
CA GLN A 115 -2.65 -12.63 22.28
C GLN A 115 -1.53 -13.44 22.99
N GLY A 116 -0.27 -13.01 22.92
CA GLY A 116 0.84 -13.67 23.63
C GLY A 116 2.24 -13.50 23.01
N GLU A 117 3.04 -14.58 23.03
CA GLU A 117 4.43 -14.62 22.52
C GLU A 117 4.58 -14.37 21.01
N GLY A 118 3.47 -14.25 20.26
CA GLY A 118 3.45 -13.99 18.82
C GLY A 118 4.26 -12.74 18.40
N SER A 119 4.35 -11.73 19.28
CA SER A 119 5.15 -10.52 18.99
C SER A 119 6.63 -10.80 18.74
N LYS A 120 7.18 -11.92 19.26
CA LYS A 120 8.57 -12.34 19.01
C LYS A 120 8.79 -12.84 17.58
N SER A 121 7.77 -13.42 16.96
CA SER A 121 7.82 -13.97 15.60
C SER A 121 7.61 -12.93 14.50
N LEU A 122 7.04 -11.76 14.85
CA LEU A 122 6.76 -10.69 13.90
C LEU A 122 8.04 -10.11 13.27
N LEU A 123 9.07 -9.84 14.07
CA LEU A 123 10.33 -9.25 13.59
C LEU A 123 11.04 -10.13 12.54
N PRO A 124 11.26 -11.44 12.76
CA PRO A 124 11.80 -12.34 11.74
C PRO A 124 11.01 -12.30 10.43
N LEU A 125 9.67 -12.30 10.49
CA LEU A 125 8.84 -12.29 9.28
C LEU A 125 8.95 -10.97 8.52
N ILE A 126 8.97 -9.82 9.22
CA ILE A 126 9.20 -8.52 8.59
C ILE A 126 10.50 -8.55 7.78
N ARG A 127 11.58 -9.12 8.33
CA ARG A 127 12.87 -9.24 7.65
C ARG A 127 12.79 -10.17 6.44
N ILE A 128 12.22 -11.37 6.61
CA ILE A 128 12.06 -12.35 5.53
C ILE A 128 11.30 -11.73 4.35
N PHE A 129 10.15 -11.12 4.60
CA PHE A 129 9.37 -10.51 3.52
C PHE A 129 10.06 -9.29 2.91
N SER A 130 10.77 -8.48 3.71
CA SER A 130 11.59 -7.37 3.19
C SER A 130 12.68 -7.87 2.25
N GLU A 131 13.40 -8.94 2.62
CA GLU A 131 14.43 -9.56 1.77
C GLU A 131 13.84 -10.15 0.48
N GLN A 132 12.66 -10.78 0.55
CA GLN A 132 11.99 -11.31 -0.64
C GLN A 132 11.69 -10.23 -1.67
N VAL A 133 11.26 -9.04 -1.24
CA VAL A 133 11.01 -7.90 -2.15
C VAL A 133 12.31 -7.42 -2.80
N GLU A 134 13.41 -7.41 -2.02
CA GLU A 134 14.70 -6.93 -2.49
C GLU A 134 15.35 -7.84 -3.55
N ILE A 135 15.16 -9.16 -3.41
CA ILE A 135 15.70 -10.19 -4.31
C ILE A 135 15.04 -10.17 -5.69
N ILE A 136 13.80 -9.67 -5.82
CA ILE A 136 13.13 -9.60 -7.13
C ILE A 136 13.84 -8.54 -8.00
N PRO A 137 14.35 -8.91 -9.19
CA PRO A 137 15.03 -7.98 -10.06
C PRO A 137 14.04 -6.93 -10.58
N LEU A 138 14.38 -5.66 -10.37
CA LEU A 138 13.60 -4.53 -10.88
C LEU A 138 13.75 -4.43 -12.40
N PRO A 139 12.65 -4.34 -13.17
CA PRO A 139 12.71 -4.06 -14.60
C PRO A 139 13.46 -2.75 -14.90
N LEU A 140 14.26 -2.75 -15.96
CA LEU A 140 15.13 -1.63 -16.30
C LEU A 140 14.29 -0.38 -16.67
N ARG A 141 14.58 0.76 -16.02
CA ARG A 141 13.95 2.07 -16.30
C ARG A 141 12.42 2.08 -16.15
N ASP A 142 11.88 1.28 -15.23
CA ASP A 142 10.45 1.31 -14.91
C ASP A 142 10.20 2.00 -13.56
N ASP A 143 9.83 3.28 -13.63
CA ASP A 143 9.53 4.12 -12.46
C ASP A 143 8.29 3.63 -11.69
N LEU A 144 7.32 3.04 -12.38
CA LEU A 144 6.11 2.53 -11.74
C LEU A 144 6.42 1.26 -10.95
N CYS A 145 7.22 0.34 -11.51
CA CYS A 145 7.72 -0.83 -10.77
C CYS A 145 8.59 -0.41 -9.58
N TYR A 146 9.41 0.62 -9.73
CA TYR A 146 10.19 1.17 -8.62
C TYR A 146 9.26 1.68 -7.51
N LEU A 147 8.24 2.47 -7.86
CA LEU A 147 7.22 2.90 -6.90
C LEU A 147 6.51 1.69 -6.25
N THR A 148 6.10 0.68 -7.03
CA THR A 148 5.47 -0.54 -6.49
C THR A 148 6.37 -1.20 -5.45
N ARG A 149 7.67 -1.34 -5.71
CA ARG A 149 8.66 -1.89 -4.75
C ARG A 149 8.68 -1.07 -3.46
N CYS A 150 8.81 0.25 -3.57
CA CYS A 150 8.84 1.15 -2.42
C CYS A 150 7.54 1.05 -1.60
N CYS A 151 6.38 1.01 -2.25
CA CYS A 151 5.09 0.80 -1.60
C CYS A 151 5.02 -0.54 -0.85
N THR A 152 5.44 -1.64 -1.46
CA THR A 152 5.47 -2.96 -0.82
C THR A 152 6.41 -2.98 0.40
N ARG A 153 7.61 -2.40 0.26
CA ARG A 153 8.56 -2.25 1.36
C ARG A 153 7.98 -1.40 2.50
N LEU A 154 7.30 -0.30 2.16
CA LEU A 154 6.65 0.57 3.14
C LEU A 154 5.60 -0.20 3.92
N ALA A 155 4.68 -0.89 3.22
CA ALA A 155 3.61 -1.65 3.85
C ALA A 155 4.14 -2.73 4.80
N ILE A 156 5.21 -3.45 4.42
CA ILE A 156 5.88 -4.42 5.30
C ILE A 156 6.55 -3.72 6.49
N SER A 157 7.31 -2.66 6.25
CA SER A 157 8.03 -1.92 7.30
C SER A 157 7.09 -1.21 8.27
N ALA A 158 5.86 -0.89 7.88
CA ALA A 158 4.87 -0.31 8.76
C ALA A 158 4.52 -1.24 9.94
N TYR A 159 4.76 -2.56 9.81
CA TYR A 159 4.59 -3.50 10.92
C TYR A 159 5.60 -3.33 12.06
N TYR A 160 6.69 -2.58 11.87
CA TYR A 160 7.58 -2.18 12.98
C TYR A 160 6.85 -1.38 14.07
N PHE A 161 5.75 -0.69 13.75
CA PHE A 161 4.93 0.00 14.75
C PHE A 161 4.26 -0.95 15.75
N PHE A 162 4.00 -2.19 15.35
CA PHE A 162 3.33 -3.21 16.17
C PHE A 162 4.30 -4.04 17.02
N LEU A 163 5.62 -3.84 16.88
CA LEU A 163 6.58 -4.50 17.76
C LEU A 163 6.48 -3.96 19.19
N GLN A 164 6.49 -4.88 20.15
CA GLN A 164 6.54 -4.57 21.59
C GLN A 164 7.97 -4.39 22.12
N SER A 165 8.98 -4.96 21.47
CA SER A 165 10.40 -4.89 21.90
C SER A 165 11.07 -3.58 21.46
N HIS A 166 11.76 -2.89 22.37
CA HIS A 166 12.37 -1.57 22.10
C HIS A 166 13.68 -1.64 21.28
N ASP A 167 14.49 -2.70 21.43
CA ASP A 167 15.86 -2.73 20.89
C ASP A 167 15.90 -2.70 19.35
N PHE A 168 14.99 -3.42 18.70
CA PHE A 168 14.91 -3.50 17.23
C PHE A 168 13.80 -2.66 16.61
N LYS A 169 12.90 -2.11 17.44
CA LYS A 169 11.83 -1.22 16.98
C LYS A 169 12.39 0.11 16.48
N ARG A 170 13.31 0.74 17.21
CA ARG A 170 13.87 2.05 16.81
C ARG A 170 14.58 2.00 15.44
N PRO A 171 15.53 1.08 15.18
CA PRO A 171 16.16 0.97 13.85
C PRO A 171 15.16 0.62 12.73
N GLY A 172 14.17 -0.21 13.04
CA GLY A 172 13.10 -0.54 12.10
C GLY A 172 12.27 0.69 11.71
N LEU A 173 11.88 1.50 12.69
CA LEU A 173 11.12 2.74 12.49
C LEU A 173 11.90 3.81 11.71
N ILE A 174 13.22 3.91 11.92
CA ILE A 174 14.08 4.79 11.10
C ILE A 174 14.13 4.30 9.64
N THR A 175 14.21 2.98 9.44
CA THR A 175 14.09 2.38 8.10
C THR A 175 12.73 2.72 7.48
N THR A 176 11.63 2.59 8.23
CA THR A 176 10.28 2.97 7.78
C THR A 176 10.20 4.45 7.37
N PHE A 177 10.84 5.36 8.12
CA PHE A 177 10.93 6.77 7.74
C PHE A 177 11.61 6.95 6.37
N SER A 178 12.78 6.34 6.19
CA SER A 178 13.53 6.44 4.93
C SER A 178 12.77 5.87 3.73
N ILE A 179 12.01 4.79 3.93
CA ILE A 179 11.19 4.21 2.86
C ILE A 179 9.98 5.10 2.58
N ALA A 180 9.38 5.71 3.60
CA ALA A 180 8.25 6.62 3.43
C ALA A 180 8.63 7.87 2.63
N THR A 181 9.80 8.46 2.88
CA THR A 181 10.31 9.58 2.08
C THR A 181 10.59 9.14 0.63
N GLU A 182 11.19 7.95 0.44
CA GLU A 182 11.43 7.36 -0.88
C GLU A 182 10.13 7.14 -1.69
N VAL A 183 9.05 6.68 -1.04
CA VAL A 183 7.72 6.57 -1.67
C VAL A 183 7.22 7.92 -2.15
N LEU A 184 7.29 8.95 -1.30
CA LEU A 184 6.79 10.29 -1.65
C LEU A 184 7.64 10.98 -2.72
N ASP A 185 8.94 10.68 -2.76
CA ASP A 185 9.84 11.11 -3.83
C ASP A 185 9.49 10.43 -5.16
N ALA A 186 9.30 9.11 -5.16
CA ALA A 186 8.93 8.37 -6.34
C ALA A 186 7.57 8.82 -6.90
N VAL A 187 6.58 9.03 -6.03
CA VAL A 187 5.26 9.56 -6.40
C VAL A 187 5.37 10.97 -7.00
N SER A 188 6.12 11.86 -6.34
CA SER A 188 6.32 13.24 -6.82
C SER A 188 7.02 13.27 -8.17
N ARG A 189 8.05 12.43 -8.37
CA ARG A 189 8.76 12.30 -9.64
C ARG A 189 7.84 11.81 -10.75
N LEU A 190 7.06 10.75 -10.50
CA LEU A 190 6.09 10.22 -11.45
C LEU A 190 5.02 11.25 -11.80
N ASP A 191 4.52 12.00 -10.82
CA ASP A 191 3.53 13.05 -11.06
C ASP A 191 4.09 14.19 -11.90
N ALA A 192 5.33 14.62 -11.64
CA ALA A 192 6.01 15.63 -12.44
C ALA A 192 6.29 15.19 -13.88
N MET A 193 6.49 13.89 -14.13
CA MET A 193 6.85 13.37 -15.45
C MET A 193 5.65 12.91 -16.28
N GLN A 194 4.57 12.43 -15.64
CA GLN A 194 3.49 11.70 -16.30
C GLN A 194 2.09 12.11 -15.84
N ASP A 195 1.96 13.20 -15.06
CA ASP A 195 0.71 13.61 -14.41
C ASP A 195 0.05 12.45 -13.63
N PHE A 196 0.89 11.64 -12.98
CA PHE A 196 0.51 10.42 -12.29
C PHE A 196 -0.63 10.63 -11.29
N ALA A 197 -0.74 11.79 -10.62
CA ALA A 197 -1.84 12.06 -9.68
C ALA A 197 -3.24 11.91 -10.32
N LEU A 198 -3.38 12.18 -11.61
CA LEU A 198 -4.66 12.09 -12.33
C LEU A 198 -5.09 10.65 -12.63
N TYR A 199 -4.14 9.72 -12.69
CA TYR A 199 -4.37 8.34 -13.12
C TYR A 199 -3.98 7.30 -12.06
N ALA A 200 -3.44 7.73 -10.92
CA ALA A 200 -3.02 6.86 -9.84
C ALA A 200 -4.20 6.01 -9.33
N SER A 201 -4.00 4.70 -9.28
CA SER A 201 -4.96 3.82 -8.63
C SER A 201 -5.07 4.16 -7.14
N ASN A 202 -6.20 3.79 -6.53
CA ASN A 202 -6.43 4.00 -5.09
C ASN A 202 -5.29 3.41 -4.25
N TYR A 203 -4.72 2.28 -4.68
CA TYR A 203 -3.54 1.65 -4.06
C TYR A 203 -2.37 2.62 -3.86
N TYR A 204 -1.90 3.29 -4.91
CA TYR A 204 -0.76 4.20 -4.79
C TYR A 204 -1.08 5.43 -3.93
N THR A 205 -2.32 5.91 -3.97
CA THR A 205 -2.76 7.00 -3.10
C THR A 205 -2.79 6.58 -1.63
N ARG A 206 -3.29 5.38 -1.32
CA ARG A 206 -3.27 4.84 0.04
C ARG A 206 -1.85 4.62 0.55
N MET A 207 -0.93 4.20 -0.31
CA MET A 207 0.48 4.06 0.05
C MET A 207 1.16 5.41 0.27
N ALA A 208 0.85 6.44 -0.52
CA ALA A 208 1.33 7.80 -0.29
C ALA A 208 0.80 8.39 1.04
N LEU A 209 -0.48 8.14 1.35
CA LEU A 209 -1.07 8.53 2.63
C LEU A 209 -0.42 7.77 3.79
N LEU A 210 -0.22 6.45 3.68
CA LEU A 210 0.49 5.65 4.68
C LEU A 210 1.89 6.21 4.93
N ALA A 211 2.63 6.57 3.88
CA ALA A 211 3.94 7.19 4.00
C ALA A 211 3.89 8.49 4.80
N ALA A 212 2.95 9.38 4.46
CA ALA A 212 2.74 10.64 5.19
C ALA A 212 2.40 10.40 6.67
N PHE A 213 1.53 9.42 6.97
CA PHE A 213 1.19 9.05 8.35
C PHE A 213 2.38 8.48 9.12
N CYS A 214 3.20 7.62 8.50
CA CYS A 214 4.43 7.11 9.11
C CYS A 214 5.37 8.27 9.49
N ILE A 215 5.58 9.22 8.57
CA ILE A 215 6.41 10.40 8.82
C ILE A 215 5.85 11.24 9.98
N LEU A 216 4.55 11.57 9.95
CA LEU A 216 3.90 12.36 11.00
C LEU A 216 4.02 11.68 12.37
N ARG A 217 3.80 10.37 12.43
CA ARG A 217 3.89 9.61 13.68
C ARG A 217 5.30 9.63 14.26
N LEU A 218 6.33 9.48 13.41
CA LEU A 218 7.72 9.47 13.86
C LEU A 218 8.21 10.84 14.29
N VAL A 219 7.84 11.89 13.56
CA VAL A 219 8.17 13.28 13.93
C VAL A 219 7.51 13.72 15.23
N ARG A 220 6.34 13.16 15.57
CA ARG A 220 5.65 13.40 16.85
C ARG A 220 6.15 12.52 18.00
N SER A 221 7.08 11.60 17.74
CA SER A 221 7.62 10.68 18.75
C SER A 221 8.98 11.14 19.28
N GLN A 222 9.52 10.39 20.25
CA GLN A 222 10.89 10.61 20.76
C GLN A 222 11.97 10.37 19.69
N LEU A 223 11.64 9.70 18.57
CA LEU A 223 12.56 9.48 17.45
C LEU A 223 12.83 10.74 16.63
N LYS A 224 12.13 11.84 16.87
CA LYS A 224 12.36 13.12 16.17
C LYS A 224 13.81 13.61 16.25
N GLU A 225 14.55 13.24 17.30
CA GLU A 225 15.96 13.61 17.49
C GLU A 225 16.89 12.88 16.52
N HIS A 226 16.42 11.79 15.92
CA HIS A 226 17.20 10.91 15.03
C HIS A 226 16.79 11.06 13.56
N ILE A 227 15.90 12.00 13.25
CA ILE A 227 15.29 12.18 11.93
C ILE A 227 15.50 13.63 11.47
N ASP A 228 15.79 13.81 10.18
CA ASP A 228 15.85 15.15 9.59
C ASP A 228 14.43 15.74 9.43
N LEU A 229 14.10 16.69 10.30
CA LEU A 229 12.81 17.38 10.29
C LEU A 229 12.56 18.16 9.00
N ARG A 230 13.61 18.66 8.33
CA ARG A 230 13.46 19.39 7.07
C ARG A 230 13.04 18.45 5.95
N ASP A 231 13.69 17.29 5.88
CA ASP A 231 13.35 16.25 4.89
C ASP A 231 11.93 15.70 5.12
N ALA A 232 11.58 15.46 6.40
CA ALA A 232 10.24 15.06 6.78
C ALA A 232 9.18 16.08 6.32
N GLN A 233 9.43 17.37 6.57
CA GLN A 233 8.54 18.46 6.17
C GLN A 233 8.39 18.53 4.64
N GLN A 234 9.49 18.47 3.88
CA GLN A 234 9.45 18.48 2.42
C GLN A 234 8.67 17.29 1.87
N SER A 235 8.86 16.11 2.45
CA SER A 235 8.14 14.90 2.08
C SER A 235 6.64 15.03 2.33
N LEU A 236 6.23 15.59 3.46
CA LEU A 236 4.81 15.87 3.73
C LEU A 236 4.20 16.85 2.73
N PHE A 237 4.93 17.88 2.30
CA PHE A 237 4.45 18.77 1.25
C PHE A 237 4.26 18.06 -0.10
N LYS A 238 5.13 17.11 -0.46
CA LYS A 238 4.95 16.26 -1.66
C LYS A 238 3.65 15.47 -1.56
N ALA A 239 3.37 14.85 -0.41
CA ALA A 239 2.11 14.13 -0.18
C ALA A 239 0.88 15.04 -0.32
N ILE A 240 0.90 16.21 0.32
CA ILE A 240 -0.20 17.19 0.24
C ILE A 240 -0.43 17.63 -1.21
N SER A 241 0.64 17.95 -1.94
CA SER A 241 0.55 18.36 -3.35
C SER A 241 -0.05 17.26 -4.21
N PHE A 242 0.40 16.02 -4.03
CA PHE A 242 -0.09 14.86 -4.77
C PHE A 242 -1.58 14.62 -4.54
N VAL A 243 -2.01 14.59 -3.29
CA VAL A 243 -3.42 14.36 -2.92
C VAL A 243 -4.30 15.51 -3.42
N LYS A 244 -3.83 16.76 -3.34
CA LYS A 244 -4.56 17.92 -3.90
C LYS A 244 -4.73 17.87 -5.41
N ARG A 245 -3.70 17.43 -6.14
CA ARG A 245 -3.79 17.26 -7.60
C ARG A 245 -4.76 16.16 -8.01
N ARG A 246 -4.96 15.16 -7.16
CA ARG A 246 -5.90 14.06 -7.37
C ARG A 246 -7.35 14.47 -7.06
N SER A 247 -7.54 15.39 -6.11
CA SER A 247 -8.87 15.92 -5.76
C SER A 247 -9.54 16.53 -6.98
N MET A 248 -10.73 16.05 -7.32
CA MET A 248 -11.51 16.49 -8.46
C MET A 248 -12.71 17.35 -8.04
N GLN A 249 -13.11 17.29 -6.76
CA GLN A 249 -14.24 18.04 -6.25
C GLN A 249 -14.02 18.51 -4.82
N HIS A 250 -14.47 19.74 -4.53
CA HIS A 250 -14.46 20.25 -3.18
C HIS A 250 -15.26 19.35 -2.22
N GLY A 251 -14.65 18.96 -1.11
CA GLY A 251 -15.16 18.05 -0.09
C GLY A 251 -14.97 16.57 -0.41
N ASP A 252 -14.19 16.19 -1.44
CA ASP A 252 -13.88 14.79 -1.73
C ASP A 252 -12.88 14.16 -0.72
N LEU A 253 -12.67 12.84 -0.83
CA LEU A 253 -11.82 12.11 0.13
C LEU A 253 -10.36 12.58 0.08
N ASP A 254 -9.89 12.92 -1.12
CA ASP A 254 -8.53 13.38 -1.33
C ASP A 254 -8.36 14.78 -0.71
N GLU A 255 -9.26 15.73 -0.93
CA GLU A 255 -9.18 17.05 -0.27
C GLU A 255 -9.27 16.94 1.27
N ARG A 256 -10.14 16.07 1.79
CA ARG A 256 -10.27 15.87 3.25
C ARG A 256 -9.03 15.24 3.90
N THR A 257 -8.29 14.44 3.14
CA THR A 257 -7.05 13.81 3.64
C THR A 257 -5.84 14.72 3.48
N ALA A 258 -5.94 15.78 2.65
CA ALA A 258 -4.98 16.88 2.63
C ALA A 258 -5.31 17.85 3.78
N PRO A 259 -4.49 17.95 4.85
CA PRO A 259 -4.79 18.88 5.93
C PRO A 259 -4.80 20.34 5.43
N GLU A 260 -5.96 21.01 5.52
CA GLU A 260 -6.08 22.47 5.34
C GLU A 260 -5.16 23.24 6.33
N SER A 261 -4.89 22.65 7.49
CA SER A 261 -4.14 23.25 8.60
C SER A 261 -2.64 23.45 8.36
N VAL A 262 -2.06 22.91 7.27
CA VAL A 262 -0.65 23.16 6.94
C VAL A 262 -0.47 24.46 6.14
N GLN A 263 -1.52 24.98 5.49
CA GLN A 263 -1.41 26.12 4.59
C GLN A 263 -1.67 27.48 5.24
N THR A 264 -2.45 27.56 6.32
CA THR A 264 -2.60 28.80 7.10
C THR A 264 -1.34 29.17 7.91
N GLY A 265 -0.37 28.25 7.98
CA GLY A 265 0.91 28.45 8.67
C GLY A 265 2.05 29.02 7.82
N ALA A 266 1.80 29.42 6.56
CA ALA A 266 2.85 30.01 5.72
C ALA A 266 3.40 31.36 6.25
N ILE A 267 2.75 31.95 7.27
CA ILE A 267 3.21 33.16 7.95
C ILE A 267 3.96 32.83 9.26
N ASP A 268 3.85 31.62 9.81
CA ASP A 268 4.41 31.28 11.15
C ASP A 268 4.86 29.80 11.27
N ALA A 269 5.51 29.28 10.23
CA ALA A 269 6.11 27.93 10.24
C ALA A 269 7.23 27.76 11.29
N SER A 270 7.62 28.81 12.01
CA SER A 270 8.56 28.77 13.14
C SER A 270 7.89 28.34 14.45
N THR A 271 6.59 28.62 14.62
CA THR A 271 5.95 28.62 15.94
C THR A 271 5.43 27.24 16.33
N TYR A 272 4.98 26.42 15.38
CA TYR A 272 4.49 25.06 15.65
C TYR A 272 5.59 24.04 15.96
N TRP A 273 6.81 24.27 15.47
CA TRP A 273 7.95 23.36 15.66
C TRP A 273 8.77 23.67 16.92
N ASN A 274 8.65 24.88 17.48
CA ASN A 274 9.44 25.36 18.61
C ASN A 274 8.70 25.42 19.96
N SER A 275 7.43 25.03 20.03
CA SER A 275 6.71 25.02 21.32
C SER A 275 7.08 23.78 22.15
N THR A 276 7.99 23.98 23.11
CA THR A 276 8.25 23.05 24.24
C THR A 276 7.09 23.00 25.24
N ALA A 277 5.98 23.70 24.97
CA ALA A 277 4.80 23.67 25.79
C ALA A 277 3.82 22.64 25.22
N ALA A 278 3.61 21.55 25.95
CA ALA A 278 2.40 20.76 25.79
C ALA A 278 1.21 21.73 25.93
N PRO A 279 0.27 21.79 24.98
CA PRO A 279 -0.97 22.49 25.22
C PRO A 279 -1.72 21.67 26.27
N VAL A 280 -1.56 22.08 27.53
CA VAL A 280 -2.44 21.71 28.63
C VAL A 280 -3.74 22.44 28.35
N GLY A 281 -4.69 21.73 27.75
CA GLY A 281 -5.99 22.27 27.40
C GLY A 281 -6.68 21.34 26.43
N ASP A 282 -7.77 20.74 26.89
CA ASP A 282 -8.72 19.88 26.17
C ASP A 282 -9.36 20.60 24.97
N SER A 283 -8.55 20.95 23.97
CA SER A 283 -8.98 21.68 22.77
C SER A 283 -8.47 21.05 21.47
N PHE A 284 -7.82 19.88 21.55
CA PHE A 284 -7.67 18.96 20.42
C PHE A 284 -8.74 17.86 20.40
N GLY A 285 -9.60 17.77 21.42
CA GLY A 285 -10.86 17.05 21.33
C GLY A 285 -11.83 17.86 20.47
N SER A 286 -12.31 17.30 19.35
CA SER A 286 -13.35 17.88 18.47
C SER A 286 -12.91 18.72 17.26
N SER A 287 -11.66 18.67 16.80
CA SER A 287 -11.39 19.00 15.38
C SER A 287 -11.52 17.73 14.56
N ASN A 288 -12.66 17.60 13.89
CA ASN A 288 -13.04 16.49 13.02
C ASN A 288 -12.01 16.28 11.90
N PHE A 289 -10.94 15.54 12.18
CA PHE A 289 -10.38 14.67 11.17
C PHE A 289 -11.51 13.70 10.78
N PRO A 290 -11.89 13.59 9.50
CA PRO A 290 -12.84 12.57 9.13
C PRO A 290 -12.28 11.25 9.65
N GLU A 291 -13.11 10.46 10.33
CA GLU A 291 -12.87 9.04 10.59
C GLU A 291 -12.68 8.36 9.22
N VAL A 292 -11.48 8.51 8.65
CA VAL A 292 -11.00 7.69 7.56
C VAL A 292 -10.57 6.43 8.27
N TYR A 293 -11.56 5.57 8.50
CA TYR A 293 -11.41 4.16 8.81
C TYR A 293 -10.50 3.57 7.72
N MET A 294 -9.20 3.70 7.90
CA MET A 294 -8.22 2.79 7.37
C MET A 294 -8.31 1.61 8.33
N ASP A 295 -8.89 0.48 7.91
CA ASP A 295 -8.97 -0.76 8.72
C ASP A 295 -7.57 -1.34 9.06
N TRP A 296 -6.50 -0.62 8.72
CA TRP A 296 -5.31 -0.61 9.53
C TRP A 296 -5.67 -0.03 10.90
N ASN A 297 -6.14 -0.88 11.83
CA ASN A 297 -6.21 -0.59 13.27
C ASN A 297 -4.79 -0.28 13.79
N PHE A 298 -4.21 0.84 13.37
CA PHE A 298 -3.03 1.41 13.93
C PHE A 298 -3.43 1.95 15.29
N PRO A 299 -2.90 1.40 16.41
CA PRO A 299 -3.11 2.02 17.70
C PRO A 299 -2.59 3.46 17.62
N LEU A 300 -3.53 4.40 17.75
CA LEU A 300 -3.33 5.85 17.77
C LEU A 300 -2.69 6.34 19.08
N ASP A 301 -2.42 5.43 20.03
CA ASP A 301 -1.74 5.75 21.28
C ASP A 301 -0.29 6.16 20.99
N LEU A 302 -0.08 7.47 21.00
CA LEU A 302 1.21 8.15 20.92
C LEU A 302 2.10 7.83 22.14
N ASP A 303 1.51 7.33 23.22
CA ASP A 303 2.17 7.13 24.52
C ASP A 303 3.06 5.88 24.59
N TYR A 304 3.02 5.00 23.58
CA TYR A 304 3.78 3.74 23.54
C TYR A 304 5.08 3.77 22.70
N LEU A 305 5.59 4.96 22.39
CA LEU A 305 6.89 5.13 21.70
C LEU A 305 8.04 5.54 22.64
N GLY A 306 7.89 5.39 23.96
CA GLY A 306 8.96 5.57 24.94
C GLY A 306 9.88 4.37 25.05
#